data_AF-A0A1M6AZ21-F1
#
_entry.id   AF-A0A1M6AZ21-F1
#
_cell.length_a   1.000
_cell.length_b   1.000
_cell.length_c   1.000
_cell.angle_alpha   90.00
_cell.angle_beta   90.00
_cell.angle_gamma   90.00
#
_symmetry.space_group_name_H-M   'P 1'
#
loop_
_entity.id
_entity.type
_entity.pdbx_description
1 polymer ?
#
loop_
_entity_poly.entity_id
_entity_poly.type
_entity_poly.pdbx_seq_one_letter_code
_entity_poly.pdbx_strand_id
1 'polypeptide(L)'
;MFGNARYMTRGVQCEIPVDLQIFLWNCIESLQGEKELDYLQVFALKKEKVDGVFLQKIVHEQEVPEYSKTHWIDAVKIVESKIFVIDDGDHSTMLLAGEY
;
A
#
# COMPACT_ATOMS: atom_id res chain seq x y z
N MET A 1 11.67 11.17 -2.23
CA MET A 1 11.19 10.01 -1.45
C MET A 1 10.73 8.94 -2.43
N PHE A 2 10.89 7.66 -2.09
CA PHE A 2 10.46 6.47 -2.83
C PHE A 2 11.08 6.21 -4.21
N GLY A 3 12.18 6.91 -4.52
CA GLY A 3 12.99 6.71 -5.73
C GLY A 3 14.28 5.89 -5.50
N ASN A 4 14.48 5.40 -4.27
CA ASN A 4 15.63 4.63 -3.82
C ASN A 4 15.35 3.11 -3.88
N ALA A 5 16.28 2.31 -3.36
CA ALA A 5 16.12 0.87 -3.29
C ALA A 5 14.85 0.50 -2.50
N ARG A 6 14.06 -0.44 -3.05
CA ARG A 6 12.81 -0.90 -2.45
C ARG A 6 13.00 -2.26 -1.79
N TYR A 7 12.62 -2.34 -0.53
CA TYR A 7 12.63 -3.55 0.27
C TYR A 7 11.23 -3.86 0.78
N MET A 8 11.05 -5.09 1.22
CA MET A 8 9.85 -5.53 1.91
C MET A 8 10.22 -6.48 3.03
N THR A 9 9.44 -6.47 4.11
CA THR A 9 9.58 -7.45 5.18
C THR A 9 9.17 -8.84 4.72
N ARG A 10 9.60 -9.84 5.49
CA ARG A 10 9.20 -11.22 5.25
C ARG A 10 7.69 -11.41 5.41
N GLY A 11 7.03 -10.71 6.35
CA GLY A 11 5.58 -10.76 6.51
C GLY A 11 4.87 -10.32 5.23
N VAL A 12 5.26 -9.16 4.68
CA VAL A 12 4.71 -8.69 3.40
C VAL A 12 4.93 -9.71 2.28
N GLN A 13 6.16 -10.21 2.14
CA GLN A 13 6.50 -11.19 1.10
C GLN A 13 5.66 -12.46 1.18
N CYS A 14 5.33 -12.93 2.39
CA CYS A 14 4.59 -14.17 2.61
C CYS A 14 3.06 -13.99 2.57
N GLU A 15 2.55 -12.87 3.05
CA GLU A 15 1.11 -12.68 3.28
C GLU A 15 0.41 -11.95 2.13
N ILE A 16 1.10 -11.00 1.52
CA ILE A 16 0.53 -10.12 0.49
C ILE A 16 0.85 -10.68 -0.90
N PRO A 17 -0.16 -10.96 -1.74
CA PRO A 17 0.03 -11.34 -3.14
C PRO A 17 0.91 -10.36 -3.92
N VAL A 18 1.76 -10.89 -4.82
CA VAL A 18 2.75 -10.09 -5.58
C VAL A 18 2.08 -9.01 -6.43
N ASP A 19 0.91 -9.29 -7.01
CA ASP A 19 0.10 -8.33 -7.76
C ASP A 19 -0.35 -7.16 -6.87
N LEU A 20 -0.77 -7.43 -5.64
CA LEU A 20 -1.06 -6.37 -4.68
C LEU A 20 0.20 -5.61 -4.29
N GLN A 21 1.34 -6.27 -4.02
CA GLN A 21 2.59 -5.59 -3.72
C GLN A 21 2.98 -4.60 -4.83
N ILE A 22 2.93 -5.02 -6.10
CA ILE A 22 3.19 -4.18 -7.26
C ILE A 22 2.19 -3.02 -7.34
N PHE A 23 0.90 -3.30 -7.11
CA PHE A 23 -0.14 -2.28 -7.12
C PHE A 23 0.12 -1.16 -6.09
N LEU A 24 0.47 -1.52 -4.85
CA LEU A 24 0.74 -0.53 -3.80
C LEU A 24 1.93 0.38 -4.17
N TRP A 25 3.01 -0.19 -4.74
CA TRP A 25 4.13 0.61 -5.23
C TRP A 25 3.73 1.55 -6.36
N ASN A 26 2.93 1.07 -7.32
CA ASN A 26 2.44 1.90 -8.42
C ASN A 26 1.55 3.05 -7.91
N CYS A 27 0.78 2.85 -6.84
CA CYS A 27 0.02 3.93 -6.21
C CYS A 27 0.93 5.05 -5.68
N ILE A 28 2.04 4.70 -5.02
CA ILE A 28 3.02 5.67 -4.53
C ILE A 28 3.68 6.41 -5.69
N GLU A 29 4.15 5.69 -6.72
CA GLU A 29 4.76 6.31 -7.91
C GLU A 29 3.80 7.25 -8.63
N SER A 30 2.53 6.85 -8.77
CA SER A 30 1.51 7.70 -9.40
C SER A 30 1.26 8.95 -8.58
N LEU A 31 1.12 8.81 -7.25
CA LEU A 31 0.92 9.95 -6.36
C LEU A 31 2.13 10.89 -6.36
N GLN A 32 3.35 10.37 -6.44
CA GLN A 32 4.58 11.16 -6.55
C GLN A 32 4.57 12.09 -7.77
N GLY A 33 3.93 11.69 -8.88
CA GLY A 33 3.76 12.51 -10.06
C GLY A 33 2.68 13.59 -9.94
N GLU A 34 1.79 13.48 -8.95
CA GLU A 34 0.62 14.35 -8.76
C GLU A 34 0.75 15.27 -7.53
N LYS A 35 1.44 14.82 -6.47
CA LYS A 35 1.49 15.47 -5.17
C LYS A 35 2.83 15.23 -4.47
N GLU A 36 3.20 16.14 -3.59
CA GLU A 36 4.28 15.89 -2.63
C GLU A 36 3.92 14.73 -1.71
N LEU A 37 4.89 13.84 -1.49
CA LEU A 37 4.79 12.71 -0.59
C LEU A 37 5.45 13.05 0.74
N ASP A 38 4.86 12.60 1.85
CA ASP A 38 5.60 12.45 3.11
C ASP A 38 6.38 11.13 3.12
N TYR A 39 7.11 10.89 4.21
CA TYR A 39 7.93 9.70 4.39
C TYR A 39 7.10 8.42 4.67
N LEU A 40 5.79 8.52 4.93
CA LEU A 40 4.94 7.43 5.40
C LEU A 40 3.68 7.28 4.55
N GLN A 41 3.64 6.22 3.76
CA GLN A 41 2.47 5.86 2.99
C GLN A 41 1.73 4.72 3.68
N VAL A 42 0.42 4.89 3.90
CA VAL A 42 -0.41 3.93 4.63
C VAL A 42 -1.41 3.28 3.68
N PHE A 43 -1.50 1.95 3.73
CA PHE A 43 -2.49 1.19 2.98
C PHE A 43 -3.31 0.31 3.90
N ALA A 44 -4.63 0.49 3.91
CA ALA A 44 -5.57 -0.40 4.58
C ALA A 44 -6.27 -1.29 3.55
N LEU A 45 -5.89 -2.58 3.54
CA LEU A 45 -6.48 -3.62 2.71
C LEU A 45 -7.65 -4.24 3.48
N LYS A 46 -8.83 -4.25 2.87
CA LYS A 46 -10.06 -4.80 3.44
C LYS A 46 -10.81 -5.66 2.44
N LYS A 47 -11.48 -6.69 2.95
CA LYS A 47 -12.48 -7.44 2.19
C LYS A 47 -13.81 -6.71 2.27
N GLU A 48 -14.38 -6.39 1.12
CA GLU A 48 -15.69 -5.75 1.07
C GLU A 48 -16.62 -6.55 0.17
N LYS A 49 -17.92 -6.61 0.53
CA LYS A 49 -18.94 -7.23 -0.31
C LYS A 49 -19.75 -6.15 -1.02
N VAL A 50 -19.68 -6.13 -2.35
CA VAL A 50 -20.41 -5.19 -3.22
C VAL A 50 -21.28 -6.01 -4.16
N ASP A 51 -22.60 -5.76 -4.18
CA ASP A 51 -23.58 -6.43 -5.04
C ASP A 51 -23.48 -7.97 -5.05
N GLY A 52 -23.17 -8.55 -3.89
CA GLY A 52 -23.06 -10.01 -3.73
C GLY A 52 -21.66 -10.59 -3.98
N VAL A 53 -20.74 -9.82 -4.56
CA VAL A 53 -19.37 -10.23 -4.89
C VAL A 53 -18.39 -9.66 -3.88
N PHE A 54 -17.35 -10.42 -3.52
CA PHE A 54 -16.27 -9.91 -2.67
C PHE A 54 -15.20 -9.23 -3.51
N LEU A 55 -14.82 -8.01 -3.12
CA LEU A 55 -13.77 -7.21 -3.75
C LEU A 55 -12.68 -6.87 -2.74
N GLN A 56 -11.46 -6.67 -3.24
CA GLN A 56 -10.38 -6.09 -2.46
C GLN A 56 -10.56 -4.56 -2.45
N LYS A 57 -10.84 -4.01 -1.28
CA LYS A 57 -10.81 -2.57 -1.02
C LYS A 57 -9.43 -2.20 -0.50
N ILE A 58 -8.84 -1.13 -1.02
CA ILE A 58 -7.57 -0.58 -0.57
C ILE A 58 -7.75 0.91 -0.34
N VAL A 59 -7.53 1.36 0.90
CA VAL A 59 -7.50 2.79 1.22
C VAL A 59 -6.04 3.21 1.34
N HIS A 60 -5.59 4.11 0.48
CA HIS A 60 -4.24 4.68 0.45
C HIS A 60 -4.27 6.09 1.05
N GLU A 61 -3.46 6.33 2.07
CA GLU A 61 -3.44 7.57 2.85
C GLU A 61 -2.01 8.05 3.11
N GLN A 62 -1.84 9.37 3.22
CA GLN A 62 -0.65 10.04 3.77
C GLN A 62 -1.10 11.28 4.57
N GLU A 63 -0.27 11.75 5.50
CA GLU A 63 -0.65 12.82 6.44
C GLU A 63 -0.35 14.20 5.88
N VAL A 64 0.81 14.40 5.23
CA VAL A 64 1.25 15.74 4.81
C VAL A 64 1.85 15.74 3.40
N PRO A 65 1.27 16.49 2.46
CA PRO A 65 -0.07 17.05 2.49
C PRO A 65 -1.14 15.95 2.57
N GLU A 66 -2.20 16.17 3.35
CA GLU A 66 -3.28 15.20 3.57
C GLU A 66 -3.79 14.61 2.26
N TYR A 67 -3.86 13.28 2.19
CA TYR A 67 -4.40 12.57 1.04
C TYR A 67 -5.05 11.27 1.49
N SER A 68 -6.18 10.94 0.87
CA SER A 68 -6.86 9.67 1.03
C SER A 68 -7.52 9.30 -0.29
N LYS A 69 -7.29 8.07 -0.77
CA LYS A 69 -7.90 7.53 -1.99
C LYS A 69 -8.28 6.07 -1.78
N THR A 70 -9.48 5.70 -2.21
CA THR A 70 -9.95 4.31 -2.18
C THR A 70 -9.84 3.69 -3.58
N HIS A 71 -9.26 2.50 -3.63
CA HIS A 71 -9.17 1.64 -4.79
C HIS A 71 -9.98 0.37 -4.58
N TRP A 72 -10.56 -0.12 -5.67
CA TRP A 72 -11.33 -1.36 -5.73
C TRP A 72 -10.69 -2.27 -6.77
N ILE A 73 -10.29 -3.47 -6.35
CA ILE A 73 -9.59 -4.42 -7.21
C ILE A 73 -10.32 -5.76 -7.15
N ASP A 74 -10.48 -6.37 -8.32
CA ASP A 74 -10.81 -7.79 -8.41
C ASP A 74 -9.52 -8.58 -8.17
N ALA A 75 -9.34 -9.04 -6.94
CA ALA A 75 -8.14 -9.75 -6.51
C ALA A 75 -8.42 -11.24 -6.43
N VAL A 76 -7.52 -12.05 -7.00
CA VAL A 76 -7.60 -13.53 -6.94
C VAL A 76 -7.62 -14.02 -5.50
N LYS A 77 -6.87 -13.36 -4.62
CA LYS A 77 -6.87 -13.59 -3.18
C LYS A 77 -7.10 -12.25 -2.47
N ILE A 78 -8.21 -12.17 -1.74
CA ILE A 78 -8.52 -11.01 -0.91
C ILE A 78 -7.76 -11.12 0.41
N VAL A 79 -7.14 -10.02 0.81
CA VAL A 79 -6.33 -9.91 2.02
C VAL A 79 -6.87 -8.78 2.90
N GLU A 80 -6.80 -8.98 4.20
CA GLU A 80 -7.11 -7.98 5.21
C GLU A 80 -5.84 -7.70 6.01
N SER A 81 -5.28 -6.51 5.83
CA SER A 81 -4.02 -6.11 6.45
C SER A 81 -3.89 -4.59 6.43
N LYS A 82 -3.08 -4.06 7.34
CA LYS A 82 -2.61 -2.68 7.27
C LYS A 82 -1.13 -2.71 6.93
N ILE A 83 -0.72 -1.95 5.94
CA ILE A 83 0.65 -1.91 5.41
C ILE A 83 1.16 -0.49 5.54
N PHE A 84 2.43 -0.37 5.94
CA PHE A 84 3.18 0.87 5.88
C PHE A 84 4.24 0.76 4.78
N VAL A 85 4.47 1.86 4.09
CA VAL A 85 5.64 2.03 3.23
C VAL A 85 6.38 3.27 3.69
N ILE A 86 7.59 3.06 4.21
CA ILE A 86 8.40 4.10 4.85
C ILE A 86 9.63 4.35 3.99
N ASP A 87 9.90 5.62 3.70
CA ASP A 87 11.17 6.08 3.12
C ASP A 87 12.00 6.76 4.22
N ASP A 88 13.21 6.24 4.49
CA ASP A 88 14.11 6.81 5.50
C ASP A 88 15.19 7.74 4.93
N GLY A 89 15.10 8.05 3.63
CA GLY A 89 16.08 8.79 2.86
C GLY A 89 17.16 7.92 2.19
N ASP A 90 17.46 6.73 2.70
CA ASP A 90 18.42 5.79 2.10
C ASP A 90 17.71 4.71 1.27
N HIS A 91 16.66 4.12 1.85
CA HIS A 91 15.83 3.13 1.18
C HIS A 91 14.36 3.25 1.56
N SER A 92 13.51 2.56 0.79
CA SER A 92 12.08 2.44 1.07
C SER A 92 11.75 1.03 1.48
N THR A 93 10.97 0.86 2.55
CA THR A 93 10.58 -0.45 3.07
C THR A 93 9.06 -0.56 3.17
N MET A 94 8.50 -1.61 2.57
CA MET A 94 7.11 -2.04 2.74
C MET A 94 7.01 -3.08 3.86
N LEU A 95 6.15 -2.85 4.84
CA LEU A 95 5.99 -3.69 6.02
C LEU A 95 4.54 -3.80 6.47
N LEU A 96 4.19 -4.90 7.15
CA LEU A 96 2.91 -5.01 7.83
C LEU A 96 2.91 -4.08 9.05
N ALA A 97 1.76 -3.48 9.36
CA ALA A 97 1.64 -2.60 10.53
C ALA A 97 1.89 -3.29 11.86
N GLY A 98 1.76 -4.63 11.93
CA GLY A 98 2.11 -5.42 13.10
C GLY A 98 3.61 -5.75 13.22
N GLU A 99 4.42 -5.40 12.22
CA GLU A 99 5.89 -5.56 12.21
C GLU A 99 6.62 -4.25 12.56
N TYR A 100 5.89 -3.15 12.72
CA TYR A 100 6.38 -1.85 13.17
C TYR A 100 6.19 -1.69 14.68
#